data_AF-Q5F7K5-F1
#
_entry.id   AF-Q5F7K5-F1
#
_cell.length_a   1.000
_cell.length_b   1.000
_cell.length_c   1.000
_cell.angle_alpha   90.00
_cell.angle_beta   90.00
_cell.angle_gamma   90.00
#
_symmetry.space_group_name_H-M   'P 1'
#
loop_
_entity.id
_entity.type
_entity.pdbx_description
1 polymer ?
#
loop_
_entity_poly.entity_id
_entity_poly.type
_entity_poly.pdbx_seq_one_letter_code
_entity_poly.pdbx_strand_id
1 'polypeptide(L)'
;MPLLSGLIPLLGILLKMLIVRIILATGLTFVTYAGYLAALEKFKGYTANAINSMPSDILNLLLISGFGQGLGCLFGAFLVLHWYARIQKTDVCLSGMR
;
A
#
# COMPACT_ATOMS: atom_id res chain seq x y z
N MET A 1 26.35 37.22 -0.32
CA MET A 1 25.80 36.01 -0.98
C MET A 1 24.40 35.61 -0.47
N PRO A 2 23.44 36.55 -0.28
CA PRO A 2 22.14 36.25 0.34
C PRO A 2 21.27 35.29 -0.49
N LEU A 3 21.52 35.18 -1.80
CA LEU A 3 20.84 34.24 -2.69
C LEU A 3 21.02 32.78 -2.26
N LEU A 4 22.22 32.37 -1.80
CA LEU A 4 22.45 30.99 -1.36
C LEU A 4 21.70 30.69 -0.04
N SER A 5 21.67 31.65 0.89
CA SER A 5 20.98 31.54 2.18
C SER A 5 19.45 31.38 2.03
N GLY A 6 18.85 31.88 0.96
CA GLY A 6 17.42 31.71 0.68
C GLY A 6 17.04 30.32 0.17
N LEU A 7 17.95 29.59 -0.48
CA LEU A 7 17.66 28.26 -1.04
C LEU A 7 17.66 27.15 0.04
N ILE A 8 18.48 27.27 1.08
CA ILE A 8 18.59 26.28 2.16
C ILE A 8 17.27 26.03 2.90
N PRO A 9 16.50 27.06 3.34
CA PRO A 9 15.20 26.82 3.99
C PRO A 9 14.17 26.22 3.02
N LEU A 10 14.22 26.61 1.74
CA LEU A 10 13.39 26.01 0.69
C LEU A 10 13.66 24.51 0.56
N LEU A 11 14.93 24.10 0.49
CA LEU A 11 15.31 22.69 0.44
C LEU A 11 14.86 21.93 1.70
N GLY A 12 14.99 22.53 2.88
CA GLY A 12 14.54 21.94 4.15
C GLY A 12 13.04 21.63 4.21
N ILE A 13 12.21 22.52 3.67
CA ILE A 13 10.75 22.32 3.59
C ILE A 13 10.43 21.14 2.65
N LEU A 14 11.12 21.05 1.50
CA LEU A 14 10.96 19.95 0.55
C LEU A 14 11.34 18.59 1.15
N LEU A 15 12.45 18.51 1.90
CA LEU A 15 12.87 17.26 2.55
C LEU A 15 11.87 16.81 3.62
N LYS A 16 11.40 17.73 4.47
CA LYS A 16 10.43 17.41 5.53
C LYS A 16 9.14 16.82 4.95
N MET A 17 8.70 17.30 3.79
CA MET A 17 7.55 16.72 3.07
C MET A 17 7.82 15.31 2.56
N LEU A 18 8.99 15.08 1.93
CA LEU A 18 9.34 13.79 1.35
C LEU A 18 9.37 12.69 2.42
N ILE A 19 9.92 12.98 3.59
CA ILE A 19 10.03 12.03 4.72
C ILE A 19 8.66 11.54 5.18
N VAL A 20 7.69 12.45 5.35
CA VAL A 20 6.33 12.08 5.77
C VAL A 20 5.65 11.19 4.72
N ARG A 21 5.83 11.51 3.43
CA ARG A 21 5.27 10.72 2.32
C ARG A 21 5.84 9.31 2.28
N ILE A 22 7.15 9.15 2.49
CA ILE A 22 7.83 7.85 2.49
C ILE A 22 7.35 6.99 3.66
N ILE A 23 7.31 7.52 4.88
CA ILE A 23 6.88 6.74 6.06
C ILE A 23 5.45 6.20 5.88
N LEU A 24 4.53 7.05 5.39
CA LEU A 24 3.16 6.64 5.08
C LEU A 24 3.09 5.60 3.97
N ALA A 25 3.91 5.76 2.91
CA ALA A 25 3.98 4.79 1.81
C ALA A 25 4.49 3.43 2.29
N THR A 26 5.60 3.41 3.02
CA THR A 26 6.24 2.18 3.50
C THR A 26 5.37 1.42 4.48
N GLY A 27 4.66 2.11 5.38
CA GLY A 27 3.74 1.45 6.30
C GLY A 27 2.55 0.80 5.57
N LEU A 28 1.96 1.51 4.61
CA LEU A 28 0.80 1.01 3.87
C LEU A 28 1.16 -0.18 2.97
N THR A 29 2.27 -0.11 2.23
CA THR A 29 2.70 -1.21 1.36
C THR A 29 3.05 -2.46 2.16
N PHE A 30 3.67 -2.30 3.33
CA PHE A 30 3.96 -3.41 4.23
C PHE A 30 2.68 -4.08 4.73
N VAL A 31 1.70 -3.28 5.22
CA VAL A 31 0.44 -3.82 5.74
C VAL A 31 -0.37 -4.52 4.65
N THR A 32 -0.34 -4.03 3.41
CA THR A 32 -1.08 -4.69 2.32
C THR A 32 -0.41 -5.96 1.86
N TYR A 33 0.94 -6.03 1.83
CA TYR A 33 1.64 -7.27 1.52
C TYR A 33 1.37 -8.35 2.57
N ALA A 34 1.47 -8.00 3.85
CA ALA A 34 1.13 -8.89 4.95
C ALA A 34 -0.36 -9.29 4.94
N GLY A 35 -1.25 -8.34 4.63
CA GLY A 35 -2.68 -8.58 4.49
C GLY A 35 -3.02 -9.54 3.37
N TYR A 36 -2.33 -9.45 2.22
CA TYR A 36 -2.48 -10.39 1.11
C TYR A 36 -2.09 -11.81 1.53
N LEU A 37 -0.93 -11.98 2.18
CA LEU A 37 -0.49 -13.28 2.71
C LEU A 37 -1.48 -13.85 3.73
N ALA A 38 -1.92 -13.02 4.68
CA ALA A 38 -2.90 -13.42 5.69
C ALA A 38 -4.25 -13.80 5.08
N ALA A 39 -4.71 -13.08 4.06
CA ALA A 39 -5.95 -13.40 3.36
C ALA A 39 -5.89 -14.78 2.69
N LEU A 40 -4.77 -15.12 2.03
CA LEU A 40 -4.57 -16.45 1.45
C LEU A 40 -4.55 -17.55 2.52
N GLU A 41 -3.88 -17.31 3.65
CA GLU A 41 -3.80 -18.29 4.72
C GLU A 41 -5.18 -18.53 5.38
N LYS A 42 -5.93 -17.45 5.62
CA LYS A 42 -7.31 -17.54 6.12
C LYS A 42 -8.22 -18.26 5.15
N PHE A 43 -8.14 -17.96 3.86
CA PHE A 43 -8.94 -18.65 2.85
C PHE A 43 -8.61 -20.15 2.80
N LYS A 44 -7.32 -20.51 2.86
CA LYS A 44 -6.89 -21.92 2.99
C LYS A 44 -7.49 -22.58 4.24
N GLY A 45 -7.45 -21.90 5.39
CA GLY A 45 -8.01 -22.41 6.65
C GLY A 45 -9.54 -22.56 6.64
N TYR A 46 -10.25 -21.62 6.03
CA TYR A 46 -11.71 -21.70 5.86
C TYR A 46 -12.10 -22.85 4.94
N THR A 47 -11.45 -23.01 3.80
CA THR A 47 -11.75 -24.10 2.86
C THR A 47 -11.39 -25.46 3.46
N ALA A 48 -10.26 -25.55 4.16
CA ALA A 48 -9.86 -26.79 4.86
C ALA A 48 -10.86 -27.19 5.96
N ASN A 49 -11.44 -26.23 6.68
CA ASN A 49 -12.43 -26.51 7.73
C ASN A 49 -13.85 -26.73 7.17
N ALA A 50 -14.26 -25.99 6.13
CA ALA A 50 -15.64 -25.97 5.64
C ALA A 50 -16.09 -27.36 5.17
N ILE A 51 -15.18 -28.15 4.61
CA ILE A 51 -15.45 -29.52 4.19
C ILE A 51 -14.11 -30.24 4.33
N ASN A 52 -14.00 -31.22 5.24
CA ASN A 52 -12.82 -32.09 5.37
C ASN A 52 -12.35 -32.74 4.04
N SER A 53 -13.11 -32.56 2.95
CA SER A 53 -12.93 -33.19 1.65
C SER A 53 -12.63 -32.23 0.49
N MET A 54 -12.50 -30.91 0.73
CA MET A 54 -12.12 -29.95 -0.34
C MET A 54 -10.76 -29.27 -0.11
N PRO A 55 -9.65 -30.03 0.10
CA PRO A 55 -8.35 -29.49 0.47
C PRO A 55 -7.63 -28.90 -0.75
N SER A 56 -6.41 -28.42 -0.50
CA SER A 56 -5.37 -27.86 -1.40
C SER A 56 -5.57 -27.88 -2.90
N ASP A 57 -6.13 -28.92 -3.50
CA ASP A 57 -6.47 -29.00 -4.92
C ASP A 57 -7.36 -27.84 -5.37
N ILE A 58 -8.44 -27.51 -4.67
CA ILE A 58 -9.31 -26.39 -5.07
C ILE A 58 -8.57 -25.06 -4.93
N LEU A 59 -7.80 -24.88 -3.85
CA LEU A 59 -6.99 -23.67 -3.68
C LEU A 59 -5.94 -23.56 -4.80
N ASN A 60 -5.26 -24.65 -5.14
CA ASN A 60 -4.27 -24.69 -6.21
C ASN A 60 -4.92 -24.42 -7.57
N LEU A 61 -6.11 -24.99 -7.81
CA LEU A 61 -6.95 -24.68 -8.96
C LEU A 61 -7.39 -23.21 -8.98
N LEU A 62 -7.64 -22.60 -7.81
CA LEU A 62 -7.95 -21.18 -7.70
C LEU A 62 -6.71 -20.31 -7.96
N LEU A 63 -5.55 -20.68 -7.44
CA LEU A 63 -4.31 -19.94 -7.72
C LEU A 63 -3.96 -20.02 -9.21
N ILE A 64 -4.11 -21.19 -9.86
CA ILE A 64 -3.88 -21.31 -11.31
C ILE A 64 -4.98 -20.69 -12.15
N SER A 65 -6.23 -20.60 -11.65
CA SER A 65 -7.30 -19.84 -12.30
C SER A 65 -7.10 -18.32 -12.19
N GLY A 66 -6.05 -17.87 -11.50
CA GLY A 66 -5.68 -16.47 -11.37
C GLY A 66 -6.31 -15.79 -10.16
N PHE A 67 -6.91 -16.51 -9.20
CA PHE A 67 -7.45 -15.93 -7.98
C PHE A 67 -6.39 -15.16 -7.18
N GLY A 68 -5.16 -15.69 -7.10
CA GLY A 68 -4.03 -15.00 -6.47
C GLY A 68 -3.69 -13.68 -7.17
N GLN A 69 -3.72 -13.67 -8.52
CA GLN A 69 -3.44 -12.47 -9.30
C GLN A 69 -4.58 -11.45 -9.22
N GLY A 70 -5.83 -11.91 -9.16
CA GLY A 70 -7.00 -11.06 -8.93
C GLY A 70 -6.95 -10.38 -7.56
N LEU A 71 -6.63 -11.12 -6.50
CA LEU A 71 -6.39 -10.55 -5.17
C LEU A 71 -5.24 -9.54 -5.20
N GLY A 72 -4.12 -9.86 -5.87
CA GLY A 72 -3.01 -8.92 -6.04
C GLY A 72 -3.44 -7.62 -6.74
N CYS A 73 -4.26 -7.71 -7.78
CA CYS A 73 -4.79 -6.55 -8.49
C CYS A 73 -5.75 -5.72 -7.62
N LEU A 74 -6.65 -6.37 -6.86
CA LEU A 74 -7.55 -5.73 -5.91
C LEU A 74 -6.79 -4.99 -4.80
N PHE A 75 -5.82 -5.66 -4.17
CA PHE A 75 -4.98 -5.06 -3.12
C PHE A 75 -4.08 -3.96 -3.67
N GLY A 76 -3.57 -4.10 -4.89
CA GLY A 76 -2.83 -3.06 -5.59
C GLY A 76 -3.68 -1.82 -5.89
N ALA A 77 -4.90 -2.00 -6.40
CA ALA A 77 -5.83 -0.90 -6.62
C ALA A 77 -6.19 -0.20 -5.30
N PHE A 78 -6.45 -0.95 -4.24
CA PHE A 78 -6.72 -0.41 -2.91
C PHE A 78 -5.55 0.45 -2.38
N LEU A 79 -4.32 -0.04 -2.51
CA LEU A 79 -3.10 0.70 -2.14
C LEU A 79 -3.03 2.05 -2.83
N VAL A 80 -3.18 2.07 -4.16
CA VAL A 80 -3.03 3.28 -4.97
C VAL A 80 -4.12 4.30 -4.64
N LEU A 81 -5.38 3.87 -4.56
CA LEU A 81 -6.52 4.75 -4.23
C LEU A 81 -6.32 5.42 -2.87
N HIS A 82 -5.97 4.63 -1.85
CA HIS A 82 -5.80 5.13 -0.50
C HIS A 82 -4.54 6.00 -0.35
N TRP A 83 -3.46 5.63 -1.04
CA TRP A 83 -2.22 6.41 -1.04
C TRP A 83 -2.41 7.77 -1.73
N TYR A 84 -3.02 7.80 -2.92
CA TYR A 84 -3.29 9.03 -3.65
C TYR A 84 -4.13 10.03 -2.83
N ALA A 85 -5.18 9.54 -2.16
CA ALA A 85 -6.04 10.35 -1.31
C ALA A 85 -5.33 10.97 -0.08
N ARG A 86 -4.18 10.42 0.34
CA ARG A 86 -3.34 10.97 1.41
C ARG A 86 -2.27 11.93 0.90
N ILE A 87 -1.70 11.66 -0.29
CA ILE A 87 -0.75 12.57 -0.93
C ILE A 87 -1.40 13.93 -1.25
N GLN A 88 -2.60 13.93 -1.81
CA GLN A 88 -3.30 15.17 -2.16
C GLN A 88 -3.51 16.10 -0.96
N LYS A 89 -3.77 15.53 0.23
CA LYS A 89 -3.89 16.31 1.47
C LYS A 89 -2.57 16.96 1.88
N THR A 90 -1.43 16.35 1.57
CA THR A 90 -0.12 16.97 1.82
C THR A 90 0.23 18.07 0.81
N ASP A 91 -0.23 17.97 -0.44
CA ASP A 91 -0.03 19.02 -1.45
C ASP A 91 -0.86 20.28 -1.13
N VAL A 92 -2.10 20.13 -0.63
CA VAL A 92 -2.96 21.30 -0.30
C VAL A 92 -2.40 22.12 0.86
N CYS A 93 -1.84 21.46 1.90
CA CYS A 93 -1.18 22.16 2.99
C CYS A 93 0.08 22.91 2.53
N LEU A 94 0.73 22.46 1.44
CA LEU A 94 1.87 23.18 0.87
C LEU A 94 1.44 24.45 0.13
N SER A 95 0.34 24.38 -0.64
CA SER A 95 -0.16 25.55 -1.36
C SER A 95 -0.65 26.67 -0.43
N GLY A 96 -1.04 26.36 0.82
CA GLY A 96 -1.37 27.35 1.83
C GLY A 96 -0.17 27.91 2.61
N MET A 97 1.03 27.33 2.43
CA MET A 97 2.27 27.77 3.09
C MET A 97 3.12 28.71 2.22
N ARG A 98 2.63 29.04 1.02
CA ARG A 98 3.26 29.90 0.02
C ARG A 98 2.47 31.20 -0.12
#